data_AF-A0AA88YLL7-F1
#
_entry.id   AF-A0AA88YLL7-F1
#
_cell.length_a   1.000
_cell.length_b   1.000
_cell.length_c   1.000
_cell.angle_alpha   90.00
_cell.angle_beta   90.00
_cell.angle_gamma   90.00
#
_symmetry.space_group_name_H-M   'P 1'
#
loop_
_entity.id
_entity.type
_entity.pdbx_description
1 polymer ?
#
loop_
_entity_poly.entity_id
_entity_poly.type
_entity_poly.pdbx_seq_one_letter_code
_entity_poly.pdbx_strand_id
1 'polypeptide(L)'
;MKELVKLLTSRRCWKILSAGSIKRHISLSPGYLAKQKKPVSAKLLMEPEIEEILAPLRLSVKEQGDLVRRLKSEKAPDIDVQRAVAELKTRKNALEQKELQLTSNDDFDRNKLEELLKQKFFYDQSFSIYGGVTGLYDFGPMGCAVKANLLQAWRNFFVLEEQMLEVDCAMLTPEPVLKASGHVERFQDYMVKDVKNGECFRADHLIEGHFEKLLKDKKVTDEVKEEIRSLLPKVDGMSRDDMQAVLRKFDMKSPITNNDLTDPIDFNLMFGISIGPTGYMKGFLRPETAQGIFVNFKRLLEFNQGKLPFAAAQIGNAFRNEISPRSGLLRVREFTMAEIEHFCDPDEKNHHKFSDVADLELVLYSACNQMDGKAPQRVTVGKAVSERLIANETLGYFMARIYLFMLKVGIDPKKLRFRQHMSNEMAHYACDCWDAECKTSYGWIECVGCADRSCYDLSQHAKATGVRLAAEKMLPEPISF
;
A
#
# COMPACT_ATOMS: atom_id res chain seq x y z
N MET A 1 -44.69 -8.13 16.04
CA MET A 1 -44.74 -7.55 14.68
C MET A 1 -45.69 -6.34 14.55
N LYS A 2 -46.95 -6.37 15.04
CA LYS A 2 -47.85 -5.19 14.95
C LYS A 2 -47.48 -4.01 15.87
N GLU A 3 -46.71 -4.24 16.94
CA GLU A 3 -46.14 -3.19 17.81
C GLU A 3 -44.91 -2.48 17.19
N LEU A 4 -44.10 -3.19 16.41
CA LEU A 4 -42.93 -2.62 15.71
C LEU A 4 -43.33 -1.66 14.57
N VAL A 5 -44.45 -1.94 13.91
CA VAL A 5 -44.99 -1.10 12.82
C VAL A 5 -45.63 0.20 13.36
N LYS A 6 -46.13 0.20 14.60
CA LYS A 6 -46.64 1.40 15.28
C LYS A 6 -45.54 2.37 15.71
N LEU A 7 -44.35 1.87 16.06
CA LEU A 7 -43.20 2.73 16.37
C LEU A 7 -42.65 3.47 15.14
N LEU A 8 -42.76 2.87 13.96
CA LEU A 8 -42.27 3.44 12.69
C LEU A 8 -43.25 4.42 12.01
N THR A 9 -44.49 4.54 12.50
CA THR A 9 -45.54 5.36 11.86
C THR A 9 -46.06 6.53 12.72
N SER A 10 -45.50 6.72 13.92
CA SER A 10 -45.86 7.84 14.80
C SER A 10 -45.16 9.15 14.39
N ARG A 11 -45.96 10.12 13.90
CA ARG A 11 -45.55 11.51 13.56
C ARG A 11 -44.96 12.32 14.74
N ARG A 12 -44.79 11.74 15.93
CA ARG A 12 -44.19 12.40 17.11
C ARG A 12 -42.67 12.21 17.24
N CYS A 13 -42.04 11.27 16.52
CA CYS A 13 -40.57 11.17 16.48
C CYS A 13 -39.89 12.09 15.43
N TRP A 14 -40.67 12.74 14.56
CA TRP A 14 -40.14 13.61 13.49
C TRP A 14 -40.01 15.10 13.86
N LYS A 15 -40.31 15.49 15.11
CA LYS A 15 -40.23 16.89 15.56
C LYS A 15 -39.09 17.22 16.53
N ILE A 16 -38.24 16.25 16.88
CA ILE A 16 -37.02 16.49 17.68
C ILE A 16 -35.74 16.41 16.82
N LEU A 17 -35.85 16.08 15.53
CA LEU A 17 -34.74 16.04 14.58
C LEU A 17 -34.86 17.04 13.41
N SER A 18 -35.79 18.02 13.48
CA SER A 18 -36.12 18.88 12.34
C SER A 18 -36.10 20.40 12.60
N ALA A 19 -35.51 20.88 13.69
CA ALA A 19 -35.37 22.32 13.93
C ALA A 19 -33.98 22.67 14.46
N GLY A 20 -33.04 22.87 13.54
CA GLY A 20 -31.67 23.27 13.87
C GLY A 20 -30.79 23.32 12.63
N SER A 21 -31.10 24.21 11.70
CA SER A 21 -30.16 24.82 10.74
C SER A 21 -28.93 24.00 10.30
N ILE A 22 -29.11 22.94 9.52
CA ILE A 22 -28.03 22.34 8.72
C ILE A 22 -28.51 22.21 7.26
N LYS A 23 -28.75 23.36 6.64
CA LYS A 23 -28.50 23.53 5.20
C LYS A 23 -27.14 24.22 5.07
N ARG A 24 -26.07 23.48 5.30
CA ARG A 24 -24.79 23.77 4.63
C ARG A 24 -24.58 22.63 3.66
N HIS A 25 -24.98 22.84 2.41
CA HIS A 25 -24.33 22.17 1.31
C HIS A 25 -22.83 22.40 1.49
N ILE A 26 -22.10 21.38 1.90
CA ILE A 26 -20.65 21.35 1.68
C ILE A 26 -20.48 20.85 0.24
N SER A 27 -20.96 21.64 -0.72
CA SER A 27 -20.21 21.77 -1.96
C SER A 27 -18.82 22.24 -1.52
N LEU A 28 -17.75 21.70 -2.09
CA LEU A 28 -16.43 22.29 -2.00
C LEU A 28 -16.53 23.73 -2.50
N SER A 29 -16.88 24.66 -1.59
CA SER A 29 -17.06 26.04 -1.96
C SER A 29 -15.70 26.51 -2.49
N PRO A 30 -15.64 27.30 -3.57
CA PRO A 30 -14.39 27.86 -4.07
C PRO A 30 -13.57 28.55 -2.95
N GLY A 31 -14.22 28.96 -1.86
CA GLY A 31 -13.61 29.49 -0.64
C GLY A 31 -12.74 28.53 0.20
N TYR A 32 -12.94 27.21 0.17
CA TYR A 32 -12.08 26.26 0.90
C TYR A 32 -10.75 26.06 0.15
N LEU A 33 -10.82 25.96 -1.18
CA LEU A 33 -9.65 26.00 -2.08
C LEU A 33 -8.96 27.38 -2.06
N ALA A 34 -9.73 28.48 -1.98
CA ALA A 34 -9.17 29.83 -1.96
C ALA A 34 -8.53 30.23 -0.62
N LYS A 35 -8.93 29.65 0.52
CA LYS A 35 -8.32 29.95 1.83
C LYS A 35 -6.93 29.35 2.02
N GLN A 36 -6.48 28.47 1.12
CA GLN A 36 -5.09 28.00 1.07
C GLN A 36 -4.23 28.77 0.03
N LYS A 37 -4.75 29.82 -0.62
CA LYS A 37 -3.98 30.71 -1.51
C LYS A 37 -3.06 31.70 -0.77
N LYS A 38 -2.45 31.30 0.34
CA LYS A 38 -1.19 31.95 0.74
C LYS A 38 -0.08 31.12 0.10
N PRO A 39 0.74 31.68 -0.81
CA PRO A 39 1.91 30.96 -1.24
C PRO A 39 2.75 30.77 0.01
N VAL A 40 2.81 29.56 0.54
CA VAL A 40 3.88 29.18 1.45
C VAL A 40 5.10 29.09 0.54
N SER A 41 5.66 30.25 0.19
CA SER A 41 6.96 30.33 -0.43
C SER A 41 7.98 29.95 0.64
N ALA A 42 8.25 28.66 0.72
CA ALA A 42 9.48 28.17 1.27
C ALA A 42 9.81 26.96 0.42
N LYS A 43 10.61 27.23 -0.62
CA LYS A 43 11.71 26.36 -1.01
C LYS A 43 11.90 25.24 0.02
N LEU A 44 11.63 24.01 -0.38
CA LEU A 44 12.23 22.83 0.24
C LEU A 44 13.74 22.85 -0.12
N LEU A 45 14.40 23.97 0.17
CA LEU A 45 15.84 24.05 0.17
C LEU A 45 16.22 23.32 1.44
N MET A 46 16.71 22.10 1.26
CA MET A 46 17.66 21.61 2.24
C MET A 46 18.73 22.69 2.40
N GLU A 47 19.09 22.98 3.64
CA GLU A 47 20.18 23.92 3.92
C GLU A 47 21.40 23.51 3.08
N PRO A 48 22.15 24.46 2.47
CA PRO A 48 23.26 24.14 1.58
C PRO A 48 24.26 23.14 2.17
N GLU A 49 24.42 23.19 3.49
CA GLU A 49 25.27 22.31 4.31
C GLU A 49 24.73 20.87 4.37
N ILE A 50 23.40 20.68 4.41
CA ILE A 50 22.77 19.36 4.34
C ILE A 50 22.91 18.78 2.93
N GLU A 51 22.76 19.62 1.90
CA GLU A 51 22.92 19.21 0.50
C GLU A 51 24.34 18.73 0.21
N GLU A 52 25.35 19.39 0.77
CA GLU A 52 26.76 18.99 0.62
C GLU A 52 27.04 17.59 1.21
N ILE A 53 26.39 17.25 2.33
CA ILE A 53 26.48 15.93 2.96
C ILE A 53 25.73 14.86 2.13
N LEU A 54 24.61 15.21 1.52
CA LEU A 54 23.78 14.27 0.75
C LEU A 54 24.26 14.07 -0.69
N ALA A 55 24.96 15.05 -1.28
CA ALA A 55 25.38 15.02 -2.69
C ALA A 55 26.17 13.76 -3.09
N PRO A 56 27.13 13.24 -2.29
CA PRO A 56 27.84 12.00 -2.62
C PRO A 56 26.90 10.77 -2.65
N LEU A 57 25.94 10.71 -1.72
CA LEU A 57 24.97 9.62 -1.66
C LEU A 57 24.00 9.68 -2.85
N ARG A 58 23.55 10.89 -3.22
CA ARG A 58 22.70 11.10 -4.39
C ARG A 58 23.41 10.72 -5.69
N LEU A 59 24.68 11.08 -5.84
CA LEU A 59 25.50 10.68 -6.99
C LEU A 59 25.64 9.15 -7.05
N SER A 60 25.90 8.50 -5.92
CA SER A 60 25.99 7.04 -5.84
C SER A 60 24.69 6.34 -6.26
N VAL A 61 23.53 6.87 -5.85
CA VAL A 61 22.23 6.36 -6.31
C VAL A 61 22.08 6.56 -7.81
N LYS A 62 22.41 7.74 -8.33
CA LYS A 62 22.33 8.06 -9.76
C LYS A 62 23.17 7.11 -10.62
N GLU A 63 24.43 6.91 -10.26
CA GLU A 63 25.34 6.01 -10.99
C GLU A 63 24.78 4.60 -11.09
N GLN A 64 24.18 4.10 -10.00
CA GLN A 64 23.56 2.79 -9.98
C GLN A 64 22.25 2.75 -10.77
N GLY A 65 21.45 3.82 -10.73
CA GLY A 65 20.25 3.95 -11.55
C GLY A 65 20.57 3.94 -13.04
N ASP A 66 21.63 4.63 -13.45
CA ASP A 66 22.13 4.65 -14.83
C ASP A 66 22.63 3.26 -15.27
N LEU A 67 23.25 2.49 -14.37
CA LEU A 67 23.60 1.09 -14.62
C LEU A 67 22.37 0.22 -14.85
N VAL A 68 21.33 0.33 -14.01
CA VAL A 68 20.08 -0.43 -14.16
C VAL A 68 19.42 -0.13 -15.52
N ARG A 69 19.37 1.14 -15.91
CA ARG A 69 18.83 1.54 -17.22
C ARG A 69 19.64 0.93 -18.36
N ARG A 70 20.97 0.97 -18.27
CA ARG A 70 21.87 0.42 -19.29
C ARG A 70 21.64 -1.09 -19.45
N LEU A 71 21.65 -1.85 -18.36
CA LEU A 71 21.44 -3.30 -18.39
C LEU A 71 20.08 -3.67 -19.00
N LYS A 72 19.02 -2.92 -18.68
CA LYS A 72 17.70 -3.12 -19.30
C LYS A 72 17.69 -2.80 -20.79
N SER A 73 18.36 -1.72 -21.20
CA SER A 73 18.46 -1.34 -22.62
C SER A 73 19.25 -2.35 -23.45
N GLU A 74 20.27 -2.96 -22.85
CA GLU A 74 21.12 -3.98 -23.47
C GLU A 74 20.50 -5.38 -23.43
N LYS A 75 19.31 -5.55 -22.82
CA LYS A 75 18.67 -6.85 -22.59
C LYS A 75 19.61 -7.84 -21.89
N ALA A 76 20.36 -7.34 -20.92
CA ALA A 76 21.22 -8.17 -20.08
C ALA A 76 20.39 -9.26 -19.37
N PRO A 77 21.01 -10.38 -18.95
CA PRO A 77 20.30 -11.43 -18.21
C PRO A 77 19.52 -10.87 -17.02
N ASP A 78 18.31 -11.40 -16.79
CA ASP A 78 17.41 -10.92 -15.72
C ASP A 78 18.10 -10.90 -14.33
N ILE A 79 18.98 -11.87 -14.09
CA ILE A 79 19.78 -11.97 -12.86
C ILE A 79 20.67 -10.73 -12.65
N ASP A 80 21.30 -10.22 -13.72
CA ASP A 80 22.18 -9.04 -13.63
C ASP A 80 21.36 -7.77 -13.41
N VAL A 81 20.19 -7.67 -14.04
CA VAL A 81 19.24 -6.58 -13.82
C VAL A 81 18.75 -6.58 -12.38
N GLN A 82 18.34 -7.74 -11.86
CA GLN A 82 17.89 -7.89 -10.47
C GLN A 82 18.99 -7.51 -9.47
N ARG A 83 20.24 -7.93 -9.70
CA ARG A 83 21.38 -7.52 -8.86
C ARG A 83 21.56 -6.01 -8.83
N ALA A 84 21.57 -5.36 -9.99
CA ALA A 84 21.78 -3.92 -10.08
C ALA A 84 20.63 -3.13 -9.43
N VAL A 85 19.39 -3.59 -9.63
CA VAL A 85 18.17 -3.01 -9.05
C VAL A 85 18.21 -3.05 -7.53
N ALA A 86 18.65 -4.15 -6.96
CA ALA A 86 18.61 -4.26 -5.52
C ALA A 86 19.79 -3.54 -4.84
N GLU A 87 20.92 -3.37 -5.53
CA GLU A 87 21.99 -2.48 -5.06
C GLU A 87 21.53 -1.02 -5.11
N LEU A 88 20.74 -0.65 -6.12
CA LEU A 88 20.06 0.64 -6.15
C LEU A 88 19.13 0.81 -4.94
N LYS A 89 18.36 -0.22 -4.56
CA LYS A 89 17.52 -0.21 -3.35
C LYS A 89 18.35 0.01 -2.07
N THR A 90 19.49 -0.67 -1.92
CA THR A 90 20.41 -0.46 -0.79
C THR A 90 20.94 0.97 -0.73
N ARG A 91 21.40 1.53 -1.86
CA ARG A 91 21.90 2.91 -1.93
C ARG A 91 20.80 3.94 -1.62
N LYS A 92 19.57 3.70 -2.08
CA LYS A 92 18.38 4.51 -1.75
C LYS A 92 18.07 4.48 -0.25
N ASN A 93 18.05 3.30 0.36
CA ASN A 93 17.81 3.16 1.80
C ASN A 93 18.87 3.91 2.63
N ALA A 94 20.13 3.83 2.23
CA ALA A 94 21.22 4.57 2.88
C ALA A 94 21.03 6.10 2.76
N LEU A 95 20.64 6.58 1.57
CA LEU A 95 20.30 7.98 1.35
C LEU A 95 19.11 8.41 2.23
N GLU A 96 18.01 7.68 2.23
CA GLU A 96 16.81 8.01 3.01
C GLU A 96 17.07 7.99 4.53
N GLN A 97 17.85 7.03 5.02
CA GLN A 97 18.27 7.00 6.44
C GLN A 97 19.10 8.24 6.79
N LYS A 98 20.01 8.66 5.91
CA LYS A 98 20.84 9.84 6.14
C LYS A 98 20.01 11.13 6.08
N GLU A 99 19.09 11.23 5.13
CA GLU A 99 18.12 12.32 5.05
C GLU A 99 17.28 12.41 6.32
N LEU A 100 16.83 11.27 6.87
CA LEU A 100 16.07 11.22 8.12
C LEU A 100 16.89 11.70 9.32
N GLN A 101 18.15 11.26 9.45
CA GLN A 101 19.06 11.71 10.51
C GLN A 101 19.34 13.22 10.47
N LEU A 102 19.44 13.79 9.27
CA LEU A 102 19.72 15.22 9.08
C LEU A 102 18.47 16.10 9.20
N THR A 103 17.27 15.54 9.01
CA THR A 103 16.00 16.27 9.18
C THR A 103 15.34 16.09 10.55
N SER A 104 15.86 15.24 11.44
CA SER A 104 15.23 14.97 12.74
C SER A 104 15.52 16.09 13.76
N ASN A 105 14.74 17.18 13.65
CA ASN A 105 14.59 18.20 14.70
C ASN A 105 13.12 18.27 15.21
N ASP A 106 12.32 17.23 14.95
CA ASP A 106 10.95 17.14 15.48
C ASP A 106 10.98 16.59 16.93
N ASP A 107 10.38 17.32 17.87
CA ASP A 107 10.19 16.97 19.30
C ASP A 107 9.19 15.80 19.50
N PHE A 108 9.15 14.84 18.57
CA PHE A 108 8.21 13.73 18.58
C PHE A 108 8.77 12.52 19.32
N ASP A 109 8.17 12.19 20.47
CA ASP A 109 8.50 11.02 21.27
C ASP A 109 7.47 9.90 21.06
N ARG A 110 7.85 8.89 20.26
CA ARG A 110 7.01 7.72 19.97
C ARG A 110 6.64 6.95 21.23
N ASN A 111 7.57 6.76 22.16
CA ASN A 111 7.34 5.92 23.34
C ASN A 111 6.29 6.56 24.24
N LYS A 112 6.37 7.88 24.45
CA LYS A 112 5.34 8.63 25.19
C LYS A 112 3.97 8.55 24.51
N LEU A 113 3.90 8.63 23.19
CA LEU A 113 2.64 8.49 22.46
C LEU A 113 2.05 7.08 22.62
N GLU A 114 2.85 6.04 22.41
CA GLU A 114 2.40 4.65 22.53
C GLU A 114 1.92 4.32 23.95
N GLU A 115 2.64 4.80 24.97
CA GLU A 115 2.23 4.67 26.36
C GLU A 115 0.87 5.35 26.61
N LEU A 116 0.68 6.57 26.11
CA LEU A 116 -0.58 7.29 26.23
C LEU A 116 -1.73 6.57 25.51
N LEU A 117 -1.50 6.07 24.28
CA LEU A 117 -2.50 5.34 23.50
C LEU A 117 -2.95 4.07 24.23
N LYS A 118 -2.02 3.33 24.85
CA LYS A 118 -2.32 2.16 25.68
C LYS A 118 -3.03 2.55 26.97
N GLN A 119 -2.52 3.55 27.70
CA GLN A 119 -3.10 4.02 28.96
C GLN A 119 -4.55 4.52 28.79
N LYS A 120 -4.85 5.15 27.65
CA LYS A 120 -6.20 5.63 27.30
C LYS A 120 -7.04 4.62 26.53
N PHE A 121 -6.52 3.40 26.35
CA PHE A 121 -7.16 2.29 25.65
C PHE A 121 -7.70 2.71 24.26
N PHE A 122 -6.85 3.35 23.45
CA PHE A 122 -7.11 3.50 22.02
C PHE A 122 -7.01 2.15 21.33
N TYR A 123 -5.93 1.42 21.58
CA TYR A 123 -5.78 0.02 21.21
C TYR A 123 -4.87 -0.68 22.22
N ASP A 124 -4.96 -2.00 22.28
CA ASP A 124 -4.02 -2.85 23.01
C ASP A 124 -3.82 -4.19 22.29
N GLN A 125 -2.82 -4.96 22.70
CA GLN A 125 -2.55 -6.28 22.12
C GLN A 125 -3.72 -7.24 22.36
N SER A 126 -4.23 -7.86 21.29
CA SER A 126 -5.33 -8.82 21.42
C SER A 126 -4.91 -10.01 22.27
N PHE A 127 -5.83 -10.46 23.12
CA PHE A 127 -5.63 -11.60 24.03
C PHE A 127 -4.48 -11.40 25.04
N SER A 128 -4.20 -10.16 25.46
CA SER A 128 -3.07 -9.82 26.36
C SER A 128 -3.01 -10.66 27.64
N ILE A 129 -4.16 -10.96 28.27
CA ILE A 129 -4.22 -11.81 29.48
C ILE A 129 -3.85 -13.29 29.23
N TYR A 130 -3.82 -13.71 27.97
CA TYR A 130 -3.38 -15.03 27.52
C TYR A 130 -1.94 -15.02 26.97
N GLY A 131 -1.19 -13.93 27.16
CA GLY A 131 0.16 -13.75 26.63
C GLY A 131 0.23 -12.94 25.33
N GLY A 132 -0.92 -12.59 24.75
CA GLY A 132 -1.03 -11.77 23.55
C GLY A 132 -0.66 -12.50 22.25
N VAL A 133 -1.17 -12.00 21.13
CA VAL A 133 -0.80 -12.49 19.79
C VAL A 133 -0.20 -11.35 18.98
N THR A 134 1.05 -11.50 18.54
CA THR A 134 1.74 -10.46 17.76
C THR A 134 1.03 -10.23 16.42
N GLY A 135 0.84 -8.95 16.08
CA GLY A 135 0.13 -8.53 14.87
C GLY A 135 -1.39 -8.56 14.98
N LEU A 136 -1.96 -8.84 16.16
CA LEU A 136 -3.40 -8.67 16.44
C LEU A 136 -3.59 -7.62 17.53
N TYR A 137 -4.53 -6.70 17.29
CA TYR A 137 -4.82 -5.58 18.19
C TYR A 137 -6.31 -5.36 18.34
N ASP A 138 -6.74 -5.15 19.59
CA ASP A 138 -8.11 -4.79 19.93
C ASP A 138 -8.20 -3.27 20.08
N PHE A 139 -9.19 -2.65 19.45
CA PHE A 139 -9.45 -1.22 19.61
C PHE A 139 -10.38 -1.00 20.81
N GLY A 140 -9.93 -0.19 21.78
CA GLY A 140 -10.77 0.22 22.90
C GLY A 140 -11.73 1.35 22.52
N PRO A 141 -12.49 1.93 23.47
CA PRO A 141 -13.60 2.85 23.16
C PRO A 141 -13.20 4.04 22.29
N MET A 142 -12.06 4.68 22.60
CA MET A 142 -11.58 5.84 21.86
C MET A 142 -11.06 5.46 20.47
N GLY A 143 -10.36 4.33 20.36
CA GLY A 143 -9.89 3.83 19.06
C GLY A 143 -11.04 3.43 18.14
N CYS A 144 -12.06 2.77 18.69
CA CYS A 144 -13.30 2.47 17.97
C CYS A 144 -13.99 3.74 17.45
N ALA A 145 -14.10 4.78 18.29
CA ALA A 145 -14.69 6.06 17.87
C ALA A 145 -13.88 6.74 16.75
N VAL A 146 -12.55 6.78 16.87
CA VAL A 146 -11.67 7.34 15.82
C VAL A 146 -11.80 6.54 14.52
N LYS A 147 -11.75 5.21 14.59
CA LYS A 147 -11.90 4.33 13.42
C LYS A 147 -13.26 4.52 12.75
N ALA A 148 -14.35 4.57 13.52
CA ALA A 148 -15.69 4.79 12.99
C ALA A 148 -15.81 6.15 12.29
N ASN A 149 -15.29 7.21 12.90
CA ASN A 149 -15.28 8.56 12.32
C ASN A 149 -14.45 8.61 11.03
N LEU A 150 -13.30 7.95 11.00
CA LEU A 150 -12.43 7.87 9.82
C LEU A 150 -13.14 7.16 8.66
N LEU A 151 -13.75 6.00 8.91
CA LEU A 151 -14.50 5.25 7.89
C LEU A 151 -15.72 6.03 7.39
N GLN A 152 -16.44 6.73 8.27
CA GLN A 152 -17.55 7.58 7.86
C GLN A 152 -17.09 8.78 7.03
N ALA A 153 -15.96 9.40 7.41
CA ALA A 153 -15.36 10.48 6.63
C ALA A 153 -14.95 9.98 5.24
N TRP A 154 -14.38 8.77 5.15
CA TRP A 154 -14.00 8.15 3.88
C TRP A 154 -15.23 7.86 3.01
N ARG A 155 -16.30 7.27 3.55
CA ARG A 155 -17.56 7.04 2.83
C ARG A 155 -18.14 8.34 2.27
N ASN A 156 -18.23 9.37 3.12
CA ASN A 156 -18.73 10.67 2.69
C ASN A 156 -17.85 11.30 1.62
N PHE A 157 -16.53 11.11 1.72
CA PHE A 157 -15.57 11.73 0.82
C PHE A 157 -15.46 11.00 -0.52
N PHE A 158 -15.49 9.68 -0.58
CA PHE A 158 -15.33 8.94 -1.83
C PHE A 158 -16.65 8.37 -2.32
N VAL A 159 -17.27 7.48 -1.53
CA VAL A 159 -18.45 6.72 -1.94
C VAL A 159 -19.62 7.64 -2.29
N LEU A 160 -19.99 8.56 -1.39
CA LEU A 160 -21.16 9.42 -1.62
C LEU A 160 -20.89 10.51 -2.65
N GLU A 161 -19.70 11.12 -2.66
CA GLU A 161 -19.35 12.22 -3.57
C GLU A 161 -19.19 11.75 -5.03
N GLU A 162 -18.67 10.54 -5.24
CA GLU A 162 -18.52 9.94 -6.57
C GLU A 162 -19.62 8.93 -6.92
N GLN A 163 -20.64 8.81 -6.08
CA GLN A 163 -21.77 7.89 -6.27
C GLN A 163 -21.32 6.43 -6.53
N MET A 164 -20.30 6.00 -5.79
CA MET A 164 -19.72 4.66 -5.95
C MET A 164 -20.68 3.59 -5.44
N LEU A 165 -20.63 2.42 -6.07
CA LEU A 165 -21.41 1.25 -5.68
C LEU A 165 -20.72 0.54 -4.50
N GLU A 166 -21.08 0.91 -3.27
CA GLU A 166 -20.58 0.23 -2.07
C GLU A 166 -21.16 -1.18 -1.98
N VAL A 167 -20.28 -2.18 -1.83
CA VAL A 167 -20.64 -3.59 -1.65
C VAL A 167 -19.99 -4.17 -0.40
N ASP A 168 -20.61 -5.20 0.17
CA ASP A 168 -20.04 -5.99 1.26
C ASP A 168 -19.95 -7.46 0.84
N CYS A 169 -18.73 -7.92 0.61
CA CYS A 169 -18.44 -9.28 0.20
C CYS A 169 -17.90 -10.12 1.36
N ALA A 170 -18.09 -11.44 1.29
CA ALA A 170 -17.57 -12.38 2.28
C ALA A 170 -16.03 -12.31 2.43
N MET A 171 -15.53 -12.63 3.62
CA MET A 171 -14.09 -12.76 3.90
C MET A 171 -13.55 -14.15 3.52
N LEU A 172 -14.38 -15.19 3.73
CA LEU A 172 -14.07 -16.56 3.35
C LEU A 172 -14.09 -16.69 1.84
N THR A 173 -12.94 -17.07 1.29
CA THR A 173 -12.70 -17.09 -0.16
C THR A 173 -12.27 -18.49 -0.59
N PRO A 174 -13.01 -19.16 -1.50
CA PRO A 174 -12.59 -20.45 -2.04
C PRO A 174 -11.25 -20.36 -2.77
N GLU A 175 -10.40 -21.39 -2.64
CA GLU A 175 -9.07 -21.44 -3.27
C GLU A 175 -9.08 -21.12 -4.78
N PRO A 176 -10.04 -21.61 -5.60
CA PRO A 176 -10.06 -21.32 -7.03
C PRO A 176 -10.08 -19.81 -7.38
N VAL A 177 -10.71 -18.98 -6.55
CA VAL A 177 -10.78 -17.52 -6.77
C VAL A 177 -9.39 -16.89 -6.60
N LEU A 178 -8.69 -17.26 -5.52
CA LEU A 178 -7.35 -16.75 -5.24
C LEU A 178 -6.30 -17.38 -6.13
N LYS A 179 -6.54 -18.58 -6.66
CA LYS A 179 -5.72 -19.17 -7.72
C LYS A 179 -5.88 -18.39 -9.02
N ALA A 180 -7.11 -18.07 -9.44
CA ALA A 180 -7.36 -17.29 -10.66
C ALA A 180 -6.69 -15.91 -10.61
N SER A 181 -6.78 -15.22 -9.47
CA SER A 181 -6.11 -13.93 -9.28
C SER A 181 -4.58 -14.01 -9.23
N GLY A 182 -4.01 -15.20 -9.03
CA GLY A 182 -2.56 -15.43 -8.91
C GLY A 182 -2.01 -15.33 -7.48
N HIS A 183 -2.86 -15.09 -6.48
CA HIS A 183 -2.43 -14.98 -5.08
C HIS A 183 -1.83 -16.30 -4.55
N VAL A 184 -2.43 -17.45 -4.87
CA VAL A 184 -1.96 -18.77 -4.37
C VAL A 184 -0.52 -19.08 -4.78
N GLU A 185 -0.12 -18.64 -5.98
CA GLU A 185 1.22 -18.90 -6.55
C GLU A 185 2.27 -17.87 -6.10
N ARG A 186 1.85 -16.65 -5.74
CA ARG A 186 2.76 -15.53 -5.47
C ARG A 186 2.83 -15.07 -4.02
N PHE A 187 1.86 -15.43 -3.17
CA PHE A 187 1.85 -15.08 -1.74
C PHE A 187 2.63 -16.12 -0.92
N GLN A 188 3.87 -16.38 -1.30
CA GLN A 188 4.78 -17.26 -0.56
C GLN A 188 6.06 -16.51 -0.22
N ASP A 189 6.43 -16.58 1.05
CA ASP A 189 7.70 -16.11 1.56
C ASP A 189 8.51 -17.29 2.07
N TYR A 190 9.83 -17.13 2.10
CA TYR A 190 10.70 -18.09 2.78
C TYR A 190 10.78 -17.80 4.27
N MET A 191 10.55 -18.83 5.08
CA MET A 191 10.58 -18.76 6.54
C MET A 191 11.62 -19.72 7.11
N VAL A 192 12.32 -19.29 8.15
CA VAL A 192 13.19 -20.13 8.98
C VAL A 192 12.69 -20.14 10.43
N LYS A 193 13.00 -21.20 11.18
CA LYS A 193 12.59 -21.36 12.57
C LYS A 193 13.78 -21.59 13.48
N ASP A 194 13.75 -21.04 14.69
CA ASP A 194 14.67 -21.45 15.75
C ASP A 194 14.37 -22.90 16.15
N VAL A 195 15.41 -23.75 16.12
CA VAL A 195 15.30 -25.20 16.34
C VAL A 195 14.84 -25.55 17.76
N LYS A 196 15.07 -24.70 18.76
CA LYS A 196 14.72 -24.98 20.15
C LYS A 196 13.35 -24.42 20.56
N ASN A 197 13.06 -23.16 20.23
CA ASN A 197 11.82 -22.52 20.69
C ASN A 197 10.73 -22.44 19.60
N GLY A 198 11.06 -22.75 18.33
CA GLY A 198 10.12 -22.73 17.21
C GLY A 198 9.77 -21.34 16.68
N GLU A 199 10.43 -20.29 17.16
CA GLU A 199 10.18 -18.91 16.74
C GLU A 199 10.50 -18.75 15.25
N CYS A 200 9.60 -18.06 14.53
CA CYS A 200 9.64 -17.95 13.08
C CYS A 200 10.18 -16.59 12.64
N PHE A 201 11.08 -16.60 11.66
CA PHE A 201 11.64 -15.40 11.03
C PHE A 201 11.45 -15.48 9.52
N ARG A 202 11.18 -14.34 8.89
CA ARG A 202 11.22 -14.20 7.43
C ARG A 202 12.68 -14.26 7.02
N ALA A 203 13.04 -15.18 6.12
CA ALA A 203 14.42 -15.52 5.83
C ALA A 203 15.18 -14.33 5.22
N ASP A 204 14.54 -13.60 4.31
CA ASP A 204 15.07 -12.38 3.69
C ASP A 204 15.44 -11.30 4.74
N HIS A 205 14.50 -10.90 5.59
CA HIS A 205 14.70 -9.87 6.62
C HIS A 205 15.73 -10.30 7.66
N LEU A 206 15.79 -11.61 7.97
CA LEU A 206 16.81 -12.15 8.87
C LEU A 206 18.20 -11.96 8.27
N ILE A 207 18.38 -12.33 6.99
CA ILE A 207 19.63 -12.17 6.26
C ILE A 207 20.01 -10.69 6.17
N GLU A 208 19.07 -9.82 5.78
CA GLU A 208 19.29 -8.37 5.70
C GLU A 208 19.72 -7.78 7.05
N GLY A 209 18.99 -8.08 8.13
CA GLY A 209 19.30 -7.57 9.46
C GLY A 209 20.65 -8.08 9.99
N HIS A 210 21.00 -9.33 9.69
CA HIS A 210 22.30 -9.89 10.05
C HIS A 210 23.44 -9.20 9.28
N PHE A 211 23.26 -9.00 7.98
CA PHE A 211 24.21 -8.30 7.14
C PHE A 211 24.42 -6.84 7.56
N GLU A 212 23.35 -6.10 7.88
CA GLU A 212 23.48 -4.75 8.41
C GLU A 212 24.29 -4.70 9.71
N LYS A 213 24.13 -5.70 10.58
CA LYS A 213 24.89 -5.81 11.83
C LYS A 213 26.37 -6.08 11.54
N LEU A 214 26.69 -6.99 10.62
CA LEU A 214 28.07 -7.29 10.22
C LEU A 214 28.75 -6.11 9.52
N LEU A 215 28.02 -5.35 8.68
CA LEU A 215 28.55 -4.16 8.02
C LEU A 215 28.95 -3.05 9.03
N LYS A 216 28.24 -2.97 10.15
CA LYS A 216 28.52 -2.02 11.25
C LYS A 216 29.62 -2.52 12.20
N ASP A 217 29.94 -3.81 12.19
CA ASP A 217 30.97 -4.37 13.07
C ASP A 217 32.38 -4.03 12.55
N LYS A 218 33.23 -3.52 13.45
CA LYS A 218 34.62 -3.16 13.15
C LYS A 218 35.55 -4.37 13.03
N LYS A 219 35.13 -5.54 13.53
CA LYS A 219 35.94 -6.77 13.55
C LYS A 219 35.83 -7.60 12.28
N VAL A 220 34.83 -7.33 11.44
CA VAL A 220 34.60 -8.03 10.17
C VAL A 220 35.55 -7.46 9.11
N THR A 221 36.24 -8.32 8.38
CA THR A 221 37.22 -7.92 7.35
C THR A 221 36.53 -7.23 6.17
N ASP A 222 37.27 -6.39 5.47
CA ASP A 222 36.72 -5.61 4.36
C ASP A 222 36.28 -6.49 3.19
N GLU A 223 36.90 -7.67 2.99
CA GLU A 223 36.49 -8.64 1.97
C GLU A 223 35.09 -9.21 2.26
N VAL A 224 34.81 -9.53 3.53
CA VAL A 224 33.49 -10.04 3.95
C VAL A 224 32.44 -8.92 3.83
N LYS A 225 32.81 -7.67 4.13
CA LYS A 225 31.91 -6.53 3.95
C LYS A 225 31.57 -6.28 2.48
N GLU A 226 32.55 -6.39 1.58
CA GLU A 226 32.31 -6.30 0.14
C GLU A 226 31.44 -7.46 -0.37
N GLU A 227 31.68 -8.68 0.09
CA GLU A 227 30.79 -9.80 -0.23
C GLU A 227 29.35 -9.56 0.25
N ILE A 228 29.18 -9.09 1.48
CA ILE A 228 27.87 -8.75 2.03
C ILE A 228 27.20 -7.65 1.19
N ARG A 229 27.93 -6.60 0.80
CA ARG A 229 27.42 -5.53 -0.08
C ARG A 229 26.96 -6.06 -1.44
N SER A 230 27.61 -7.11 -1.95
CA SER A 230 27.23 -7.79 -3.20
C SER A 230 26.00 -8.71 -3.04
N LEU A 231 25.83 -9.32 -1.86
CA LEU A 231 24.73 -10.25 -1.57
C LEU A 231 23.46 -9.56 -1.08
N LEU A 232 23.55 -8.49 -0.29
CA LEU A 232 22.42 -7.77 0.31
C LEU A 232 21.35 -7.35 -0.72
N PRO A 233 21.72 -6.86 -1.91
CA PRO A 233 20.79 -6.67 -3.02
C PRO A 233 19.98 -7.92 -3.37
N LYS A 234 20.64 -9.06 -3.49
CA LYS A 234 20.03 -10.25 -4.09
C LYS A 234 19.02 -10.92 -3.16
N VAL A 235 19.00 -10.56 -1.87
CA VAL A 235 18.24 -11.25 -0.83
C VAL A 235 16.75 -11.35 -1.17
N ASP A 236 16.12 -10.27 -1.64
CA ASP A 236 14.69 -10.23 -2.02
C ASP A 236 14.32 -11.22 -3.15
N GLY A 237 15.29 -11.65 -3.96
CA GLY A 237 15.10 -12.54 -5.11
C GLY A 237 15.81 -13.88 -5.02
N MET A 238 16.43 -14.20 -3.87
CA MET A 238 17.12 -15.48 -3.69
C MET A 238 16.13 -16.64 -3.72
N SER A 239 16.52 -17.74 -4.37
CA SER A 239 15.77 -18.99 -4.25
C SER A 239 15.93 -19.57 -2.84
N ARG A 240 15.07 -20.53 -2.47
CA ARG A 240 15.18 -21.29 -1.21
C ARG A 240 16.61 -21.81 -0.97
N ASP A 241 17.21 -22.39 -2.00
CA ASP A 241 18.51 -23.05 -1.90
C ASP A 241 19.64 -22.01 -1.78
N ASP A 242 19.51 -20.86 -2.45
CA ASP A 242 20.45 -19.74 -2.30
C ASP A 242 20.38 -19.14 -0.89
N MET A 243 19.17 -18.92 -0.36
CA MET A 243 19.00 -18.45 1.02
C MET A 243 19.59 -19.44 2.02
N GLN A 244 19.38 -20.74 1.81
CA GLN A 244 19.95 -21.78 2.65
C GLN A 244 21.49 -21.76 2.63
N ALA A 245 22.09 -21.58 1.45
CA ALA A 245 23.54 -21.48 1.30
C ALA A 245 24.08 -20.24 2.04
N VAL A 246 23.41 -19.10 1.94
CA VAL A 246 23.78 -17.86 2.64
C VAL A 246 23.69 -18.04 4.16
N LEU A 247 22.57 -18.56 4.67
CA LEU A 247 22.37 -18.79 6.11
C LEU A 247 23.48 -19.68 6.69
N ARG A 248 23.86 -20.75 5.99
CA ARG A 248 24.93 -21.66 6.42
C ARG A 248 26.31 -21.02 6.31
N LYS A 249 26.58 -20.30 5.22
CA LYS A 249 27.89 -19.67 4.98
C LYS A 249 28.25 -18.64 6.05
N PHE A 250 27.27 -17.86 6.50
CA PHE A 250 27.45 -16.83 7.52
C PHE A 250 27.14 -17.31 8.95
N ASP A 251 26.93 -18.62 9.15
CA ASP A 251 26.53 -19.23 10.43
C ASP A 251 25.42 -18.41 11.14
N MET A 252 24.38 -18.07 10.38
CA MET A 252 23.32 -17.19 10.87
C MET A 252 22.45 -17.92 11.90
N LYS A 253 22.27 -17.28 13.05
CA LYS A 253 21.50 -17.80 14.19
C LYS A 253 20.32 -16.91 14.51
N SER A 254 19.41 -17.43 15.32
CA SER A 254 18.28 -16.67 15.85
C SER A 254 18.77 -15.37 16.52
N PRO A 255 18.24 -14.20 16.15
CA PRO A 255 18.73 -12.92 16.66
C PRO A 255 18.41 -12.68 18.14
N ILE A 256 17.51 -13.49 18.72
CA ILE A 256 17.01 -13.34 20.09
C ILE A 256 17.70 -14.33 21.02
N THR A 257 17.77 -15.60 20.62
CA THR A 257 18.25 -16.71 21.45
C THR A 257 19.64 -17.19 21.08
N ASN A 258 20.16 -16.78 19.91
CA ASN A 258 21.40 -17.27 19.32
C ASN A 258 21.43 -18.79 19.09
N ASN A 259 20.25 -19.43 18.96
CA ASN A 259 20.13 -20.83 18.57
C ASN A 259 20.25 -21.02 17.05
N ASP A 260 20.53 -22.26 16.65
CA ASP A 260 20.54 -22.66 15.25
C ASP A 260 19.13 -22.57 14.62
N LEU A 261 19.10 -22.33 13.31
CA LEU A 261 17.89 -22.15 12.53
C LEU A 261 17.65 -23.37 11.62
N THR A 262 16.38 -23.65 11.33
CA THR A 262 15.99 -24.64 10.31
C THR A 262 16.34 -24.14 8.92
N ASP A 263 16.35 -25.07 7.95
CA ASP A 263 16.41 -24.70 6.53
C ASP A 263 15.17 -23.85 6.14
N PRO A 264 15.30 -22.93 5.15
CA PRO A 264 14.19 -22.14 4.65
C PRO A 264 13.08 -23.01 4.06
N ILE A 265 11.84 -22.70 4.43
CA ILE A 265 10.63 -23.37 3.90
C ILE A 265 9.66 -22.37 3.32
N ASP A 266 8.87 -22.80 2.33
CA ASP A 266 7.79 -22.00 1.76
C ASP A 266 6.71 -21.76 2.81
N PHE A 267 6.31 -20.50 2.97
CA PHE A 267 5.26 -20.10 3.88
C PHE A 267 4.22 -19.25 3.16
N ASN A 268 2.99 -19.74 3.14
CA ASN A 268 1.88 -19.02 2.53
C ASN A 268 1.42 -17.88 3.46
N LEU A 269 1.45 -16.66 2.95
CA LEU A 269 1.01 -15.46 3.67
C LEU A 269 -0.52 -15.33 3.76
N MET A 270 -1.30 -16.25 3.20
CA MET A 270 -2.74 -16.29 3.37
C MET A 270 -3.13 -17.28 4.47
N PHE A 271 -4.12 -16.92 5.29
CA PHE A 271 -4.67 -17.84 6.29
C PHE A 271 -5.54 -18.89 5.60
N GLY A 272 -5.03 -20.12 5.51
CA GLY A 272 -5.77 -21.26 5.00
C GLY A 272 -6.86 -21.74 5.97
N ILE A 273 -8.02 -22.09 5.42
CA ILE A 273 -9.16 -22.65 6.16
C ILE A 273 -9.85 -23.73 5.33
N SER A 274 -10.53 -24.66 5.99
CA SER A 274 -11.42 -25.62 5.34
C SER A 274 -12.87 -25.14 5.42
N ILE A 275 -13.53 -25.02 4.27
CA ILE A 275 -14.92 -24.63 4.14
C ILE A 275 -15.81 -25.88 4.21
N GLY A 276 -16.72 -25.89 5.17
CA GLY A 276 -17.65 -27.01 5.38
C GLY A 276 -17.07 -28.15 6.24
N PRO A 277 -17.93 -29.04 6.75
CA PRO A 277 -17.56 -30.03 7.76
C PRO A 277 -16.70 -31.17 7.22
N THR A 278 -16.70 -31.39 5.90
CA THR A 278 -15.97 -32.48 5.26
C THR A 278 -14.50 -32.18 5.01
N GLY A 279 -14.08 -30.91 5.11
CA GLY A 279 -12.71 -30.49 4.86
C GLY A 279 -12.29 -30.46 3.39
N TYR A 280 -13.14 -30.91 2.45
CA TYR A 280 -12.79 -31.02 1.03
C TYR A 280 -12.63 -29.67 0.32
N MET A 281 -13.39 -28.66 0.72
CA MET A 281 -13.32 -27.35 0.08
C MET A 281 -12.28 -26.49 0.79
N LYS A 282 -11.09 -26.40 0.19
CA LYS A 282 -10.05 -25.49 0.68
C LYS A 282 -10.42 -24.04 0.39
N GLY A 283 -10.19 -23.18 1.36
CA GLY A 283 -10.39 -21.75 1.25
C GLY A 283 -9.33 -20.97 2.01
N PHE A 284 -9.43 -19.66 1.94
CA PHE A 284 -8.58 -18.74 2.65
C PHE A 284 -9.41 -17.58 3.20
N LEU A 285 -8.87 -16.89 4.20
CA LEU A 285 -9.30 -15.53 4.49
C LEU A 285 -8.70 -14.60 3.43
N ARG A 286 -9.52 -13.68 2.91
CA ARG A 286 -9.10 -12.78 1.81
C ARG A 286 -7.90 -11.91 2.20
N PRO A 287 -6.87 -11.78 1.34
CA PRO A 287 -5.72 -10.89 1.57
C PRO A 287 -5.98 -9.44 1.15
N GLU A 288 -7.04 -9.20 0.37
CA GLU A 288 -7.54 -7.91 -0.08
C GLU A 288 -9.08 -7.94 -0.24
N THR A 289 -9.74 -6.79 -0.42
CA THR A 289 -11.20 -6.72 -0.64
C THR A 289 -11.58 -6.65 -2.13
N ALA A 290 -10.67 -6.21 -3.00
CA ALA A 290 -10.86 -6.05 -4.44
C ALA A 290 -11.48 -7.27 -5.16
N GLN A 291 -11.05 -8.50 -4.80
CA GLN A 291 -11.55 -9.72 -5.44
C GLN A 291 -13.08 -9.88 -5.32
N GLY A 292 -13.68 -9.42 -4.23
CA GLY A 292 -15.13 -9.42 -4.05
C GLY A 292 -15.86 -8.54 -5.07
N ILE A 293 -15.26 -7.41 -5.43
CA ILE A 293 -15.77 -6.50 -6.44
C ILE A 293 -15.64 -7.13 -7.84
N PHE A 294 -14.48 -7.69 -8.17
CA PHE A 294 -14.23 -8.28 -9.50
C PHE A 294 -15.19 -9.43 -9.82
N VAL A 295 -15.42 -10.36 -8.88
CA VAL A 295 -16.34 -11.48 -9.12
C VAL A 295 -17.81 -11.03 -9.26
N ASN A 296 -18.14 -9.85 -8.75
CA ASN A 296 -19.46 -9.22 -8.88
C ASN A 296 -19.55 -8.21 -10.03
N PHE A 297 -18.50 -8.06 -10.85
CA PHE A 297 -18.43 -7.05 -11.92
C PHE A 297 -19.67 -7.02 -12.81
N LYS A 298 -20.16 -8.18 -13.24
CA LYS A 298 -21.35 -8.27 -14.10
C LYS A 298 -22.58 -7.62 -13.46
N ARG A 299 -22.85 -7.90 -12.17
CA ARG A 299 -23.99 -7.33 -11.44
C ARG A 299 -23.82 -5.84 -11.20
N LEU A 300 -22.60 -5.40 -10.90
CA LEU A 300 -22.28 -3.98 -10.72
C LEU A 300 -22.46 -3.19 -12.02
N LEU A 301 -21.98 -3.74 -13.13
CA LEU A 301 -22.17 -3.17 -14.46
C LEU A 301 -23.66 -3.13 -14.85
N GLU A 302 -24.42 -4.19 -14.59
CA GLU A 302 -25.88 -4.22 -14.79
C GLU A 302 -26.60 -3.15 -13.96
N PHE A 303 -26.20 -2.97 -12.70
CA PHE A 303 -26.74 -1.91 -11.84
C PHE A 303 -26.43 -0.52 -12.42
N ASN A 304 -25.25 -0.34 -13.02
CA ASN A 304 -24.90 0.87 -13.77
C ASN A 304 -25.40 0.88 -15.23
N GLN A 305 -26.41 0.05 -15.55
CA GLN A 305 -27.06 0.01 -16.87
C GLN A 305 -26.10 -0.28 -18.04
N GLY A 306 -25.04 -1.05 -17.80
CA GLY A 306 -24.06 -1.41 -18.83
C GLY A 306 -23.05 -0.32 -19.18
N LYS A 307 -23.08 0.83 -18.50
CA LYS A 307 -22.26 1.99 -18.87
C LYS A 307 -20.94 2.04 -18.10
N LEU A 308 -19.90 2.52 -18.79
CA LEU A 308 -18.62 2.94 -18.20
C LEU A 308 -18.48 4.47 -18.33
N PRO A 309 -17.68 5.11 -17.46
CA PRO A 309 -17.04 4.53 -16.28
C PRO A 309 -18.03 4.33 -15.11
N PHE A 310 -17.67 3.45 -14.18
CA PHE A 310 -18.30 3.37 -12.86
C PHE A 310 -17.30 2.92 -11.81
N ALA A 311 -17.56 3.23 -10.55
CA ALA A 311 -16.72 2.78 -9.44
C ALA A 311 -17.52 1.93 -8.46
N ALA A 312 -16.90 0.89 -7.94
CA ALA A 312 -17.39 0.13 -6.81
C ALA A 312 -16.40 0.26 -5.65
N ALA A 313 -16.92 0.23 -4.43
CA ALA A 313 -16.11 0.41 -3.22
C ALA A 313 -16.45 -0.68 -2.21
N GLN A 314 -15.46 -1.07 -1.42
CA GLN A 314 -15.67 -1.99 -0.31
C GLN A 314 -14.85 -1.56 0.90
N ILE A 315 -15.49 -1.61 2.08
CA ILE A 315 -14.84 -1.41 3.37
C ILE A 315 -14.97 -2.70 4.16
N GLY A 316 -13.85 -3.30 4.57
CA GLY A 316 -13.88 -4.51 5.37
C GLY A 316 -12.51 -5.00 5.79
N ASN A 317 -12.48 -6.06 6.59
CA ASN A 317 -11.22 -6.63 7.04
C ASN A 317 -10.56 -7.47 5.94
N ALA A 318 -9.24 -7.44 5.92
CA ALA A 318 -8.37 -8.29 5.14
C ALA A 318 -7.32 -8.91 6.07
N PHE A 319 -6.76 -10.03 5.63
CA PHE A 319 -5.92 -10.88 6.48
C PHE A 319 -4.64 -11.24 5.75
N ARG A 320 -3.50 -10.98 6.39
CA ARG A 320 -2.18 -11.33 5.90
C ARG A 320 -1.44 -12.05 7.00
N ASN A 321 -1.12 -13.32 6.82
CA ASN A 321 -0.41 -14.14 7.79
C ASN A 321 1.07 -13.75 7.83
N GLU A 322 1.36 -12.54 8.30
CA GLU A 322 2.71 -12.01 8.38
C GLU A 322 3.59 -12.87 9.28
N ILE A 323 4.79 -13.20 8.80
CA ILE A 323 5.72 -14.11 9.48
C ILE A 323 6.20 -13.51 10.80
N SER A 324 6.63 -12.24 10.78
CA SER A 324 7.09 -11.52 11.97
C SER A 324 6.55 -10.09 11.97
N PRO A 325 5.27 -9.87 12.38
CA PRO A 325 4.70 -8.54 12.46
C PRO A 325 5.44 -7.70 13.51
N ARG A 326 6.12 -6.65 13.05
CA ARG A 326 6.86 -5.68 13.87
C ARG A 326 6.36 -4.28 13.48
N SER A 327 6.44 -3.30 14.38
CA SER A 327 6.01 -1.90 14.17
C SER A 327 4.52 -1.59 14.46
N GLY A 328 3.93 -2.23 15.47
CA GLY A 328 2.61 -1.85 15.98
C GLY A 328 1.51 -2.03 14.92
N LEU A 329 0.66 -1.02 14.75
CA LEU A 329 -0.45 -1.04 13.79
C LEU A 329 -0.02 -0.97 12.31
N LEU A 330 1.25 -0.74 12.01
CA LEU A 330 1.75 -0.61 10.64
C LEU A 330 1.87 -1.97 9.93
N ARG A 331 2.10 -3.06 10.67
CA ARG A 331 2.24 -4.40 10.12
C ARG A 331 1.52 -5.41 11.01
N VAL A 332 0.29 -5.71 10.62
CA VAL A 332 -0.66 -6.52 11.39
C VAL A 332 -1.19 -7.67 10.54
N ARG A 333 -1.76 -8.68 11.19
CA ARG A 333 -2.30 -9.86 10.53
C ARG A 333 -3.76 -9.72 10.11
N GLU A 334 -4.48 -8.83 10.76
CA GLU A 334 -5.85 -8.46 10.46
C GLU A 334 -5.96 -6.93 10.50
N PHE A 335 -6.51 -6.35 9.43
CA PHE A 335 -6.72 -4.91 9.35
C PHE A 335 -7.90 -4.57 8.46
N THR A 336 -8.51 -3.42 8.70
CA THR A 336 -9.59 -2.91 7.87
C THR A 336 -9.02 -2.10 6.72
N MET A 337 -9.46 -2.40 5.51
CA MET A 337 -9.15 -1.66 4.30
C MET A 337 -10.40 -1.00 3.75
N ALA A 338 -10.20 0.04 2.96
CA ALA A 338 -11.23 0.70 2.17
C ALA A 338 -10.69 0.82 0.74
N GLU A 339 -11.18 -0.03 -0.16
CA GLU A 339 -10.71 -0.12 -1.54
C GLU A 339 -11.78 0.36 -2.52
N ILE A 340 -11.33 0.93 -3.63
CA ILE A 340 -12.17 1.44 -4.72
C ILE A 340 -11.63 0.83 -6.01
N GLU A 341 -12.51 0.17 -6.75
CA GLU A 341 -12.25 -0.29 -8.11
C GLU A 341 -12.99 0.62 -9.07
N HIS A 342 -12.26 1.46 -9.79
CA HIS A 342 -12.80 2.35 -10.82
C HIS A 342 -12.65 1.72 -12.21
N PHE A 343 -13.75 1.24 -12.77
CA PHE A 343 -13.80 0.65 -14.10
C PHE A 343 -14.02 1.75 -15.13
N CYS A 344 -13.10 1.85 -16.10
CA CYS A 344 -13.16 2.82 -17.19
C CYS A 344 -12.86 2.14 -18.53
N ASP A 345 -13.23 2.81 -19.63
CA ASP A 345 -12.87 2.40 -20.98
C ASP A 345 -11.35 2.63 -21.16
N PRO A 346 -10.58 1.62 -21.59
CA PRO A 346 -9.14 1.75 -21.75
C PRO A 346 -8.72 2.83 -22.77
N ASP A 347 -9.57 3.14 -23.74
CA ASP A 347 -9.32 4.18 -24.75
C ASP A 347 -9.73 5.59 -24.25
N GLU A 348 -10.53 5.67 -23.18
CA GLU A 348 -11.05 6.91 -22.59
C GLU A 348 -10.71 7.00 -21.09
N LYS A 349 -9.40 7.07 -20.77
CA LYS A 349 -8.91 7.27 -19.38
C LYS A 349 -8.89 8.75 -18.96
N ASN A 350 -9.89 9.52 -19.34
CA ASN A 350 -10.12 10.88 -18.88
C ASN A 350 -11.07 10.89 -17.66
N HIS A 351 -11.07 11.98 -16.88
CA HIS A 351 -11.99 12.10 -15.75
C HIS A 351 -12.75 13.43 -15.81
N HIS A 352 -14.08 13.37 -15.84
CA HIS A 352 -14.93 14.56 -16.03
C HIS A 352 -14.74 15.66 -14.98
N LYS A 353 -14.32 15.30 -13.75
CA LYS A 353 -13.97 16.24 -12.65
C LYS A 353 -12.47 16.56 -12.54
N PHE A 354 -11.64 16.16 -13.51
CA PHE A 354 -10.19 16.38 -13.42
C PHE A 354 -9.83 17.87 -13.35
N SER A 355 -10.57 18.70 -14.07
CA SER A 355 -10.39 20.16 -14.07
C SER A 355 -10.52 20.79 -12.68
N ASP A 356 -11.32 20.20 -11.78
CA ASP A 356 -11.51 20.69 -10.40
C ASP A 356 -10.25 20.53 -9.54
N VAL A 357 -9.32 19.65 -9.95
CA VAL A 357 -8.13 19.29 -9.18
C VAL A 357 -6.82 19.53 -9.94
N ALA A 358 -6.87 19.96 -11.20
CA ALA A 358 -5.70 20.13 -12.05
C ALA A 358 -4.66 21.10 -11.47
N ASP A 359 -5.11 22.15 -10.78
CA ASP A 359 -4.24 23.17 -10.16
C ASP A 359 -3.66 22.75 -8.79
N LEU A 360 -4.06 21.58 -8.27
CA LEU A 360 -3.58 21.10 -6.97
C LEU A 360 -2.11 20.68 -7.07
N GLU A 361 -1.27 21.15 -6.16
CA GLU A 361 0.14 20.76 -6.11
C GLU A 361 0.36 19.53 -5.22
N LEU A 362 0.97 18.50 -5.78
CA LEU A 362 1.39 17.29 -5.06
C LEU A 362 2.92 17.22 -4.98
N VAL A 363 3.43 16.55 -3.95
CA VAL A 363 4.85 16.18 -3.85
C VAL A 363 5.01 14.80 -4.48
N LEU A 364 5.62 14.73 -5.65
CA LEU A 364 5.77 13.52 -6.46
C LEU A 364 7.22 13.02 -6.43
N TYR A 365 7.39 11.75 -6.08
CA TYR A 365 8.66 11.03 -6.11
C TYR A 365 8.64 9.97 -7.21
N SER A 366 8.91 10.43 -8.43
CA SER A 366 8.83 9.60 -9.65
C SER A 366 9.85 8.45 -9.64
N ALA A 367 9.58 7.41 -10.44
CA ALA A 367 10.53 6.31 -10.61
C ALA A 367 11.88 6.82 -11.15
N CYS A 368 11.86 7.82 -12.04
CA CYS A 368 13.09 8.43 -12.55
C CYS A 368 13.88 9.16 -11.47
N ASN A 369 13.23 9.97 -10.61
CA ASN A 369 13.91 10.66 -9.52
C ASN A 369 14.48 9.68 -8.50
N GLN A 370 13.76 8.59 -8.22
CA GLN A 370 14.23 7.50 -7.37
C GLN A 370 15.51 6.84 -7.92
N MET A 371 15.56 6.58 -9.24
CA MET A 371 16.76 6.04 -9.89
C MET A 371 17.90 7.07 -9.97
N ASP A 372 17.59 8.35 -10.10
CA ASP A 372 18.57 9.42 -10.21
C ASP A 372 19.10 9.94 -8.86
N GLY A 373 18.61 9.42 -7.73
CA GLY A 373 18.92 9.95 -6.40
C GLY A 373 18.44 11.39 -6.19
N LYS A 374 17.46 11.85 -6.98
CA LYS A 374 16.90 13.19 -6.89
C LYS A 374 15.78 13.24 -5.87
N ALA A 375 15.66 14.37 -5.18
CA ALA A 375 14.56 14.60 -4.25
C ALA A 375 13.18 14.57 -4.94
N PRO A 376 12.09 14.31 -4.18
CA PRO A 376 10.73 14.52 -4.65
C PRO A 376 10.49 15.96 -5.13
N GLN A 377 9.64 16.14 -6.13
CA GLN A 377 9.33 17.44 -6.72
C GLN A 377 7.88 17.85 -6.47
N ARG A 378 7.65 19.16 -6.29
CA ARG A 378 6.30 19.73 -6.19
C ARG A 378 5.80 20.08 -7.59
N VAL A 379 4.69 19.47 -8.00
CA VAL A 379 4.12 19.63 -9.35
C VAL A 379 2.61 19.68 -9.25
N THR A 380 1.96 20.57 -10.02
CA THR A 380 0.50 20.58 -10.17
C THR A 380 0.03 19.30 -10.87
N VAL A 381 -1.09 18.71 -10.47
CA VAL A 381 -1.61 17.47 -11.09
C VAL A 381 -1.81 17.63 -12.60
N GLY A 382 -2.35 18.76 -13.05
CA GLY A 382 -2.55 19.08 -14.47
C GLY A 382 -1.25 19.02 -15.26
N LYS A 383 -0.20 19.67 -14.76
CA LYS A 383 1.14 19.61 -15.38
C LYS A 383 1.68 18.18 -15.40
N ALA A 384 1.60 17.45 -14.28
CA ALA A 384 2.09 16.08 -14.19
C ALA A 384 1.40 15.13 -15.17
N VAL A 385 0.09 15.29 -15.41
CA VAL A 385 -0.64 14.52 -16.44
C VAL A 385 -0.24 14.97 -17.85
N SER A 386 -0.15 16.28 -18.11
CA SER A 386 0.23 16.80 -19.44
C SER A 386 1.64 16.37 -19.88
N GLU A 387 2.56 16.25 -18.92
CA GLU A 387 3.94 15.81 -19.13
C GLU A 387 4.10 14.28 -19.07
N ARG A 388 2.98 13.53 -18.95
CA ARG A 388 2.95 12.06 -18.84
C ARG A 388 3.73 11.50 -17.64
N LEU A 389 3.94 12.33 -16.61
CA LEU A 389 4.48 11.87 -15.34
C LEU A 389 3.47 11.00 -14.60
N ILE A 390 2.21 11.43 -14.60
CA ILE A 390 1.05 10.63 -14.20
C ILE A 390 0.38 10.16 -15.49
N ALA A 391 0.11 8.86 -15.60
CA ALA A 391 -0.26 8.24 -16.89
C ALA A 391 -1.52 8.83 -17.54
N ASN A 392 -2.52 9.24 -16.76
CA ASN A 392 -3.82 9.70 -17.26
C ASN A 392 -4.58 10.57 -16.23
N GLU A 393 -5.65 11.23 -16.67
CA GLU A 393 -6.45 12.13 -15.81
C GLU A 393 -7.18 11.39 -14.70
N THR A 394 -7.64 10.15 -14.94
CA THR A 394 -8.31 9.34 -13.91
C THR A 394 -7.40 9.04 -12.74
N LEU A 395 -6.16 8.61 -13.02
CA LEU A 395 -5.15 8.38 -11.99
C LEU A 395 -4.81 9.67 -11.25
N GLY A 396 -4.60 10.77 -12.00
CA GLY A 396 -4.35 12.09 -11.41
C GLY A 396 -5.49 12.60 -10.54
N TYR A 397 -6.74 12.36 -10.94
CA TYR A 397 -7.93 12.71 -10.17
C TYR A 397 -7.96 11.97 -8.83
N PHE A 398 -7.79 10.65 -8.84
CA PHE A 398 -7.79 9.87 -7.60
C PHE A 398 -6.60 10.20 -6.70
N MET A 399 -5.40 10.43 -7.24
CA MET A 399 -4.25 10.91 -6.46
C MET A 399 -4.56 12.25 -5.76
N ALA A 400 -5.17 13.20 -6.47
CA ALA A 400 -5.59 14.47 -5.89
C ALA A 400 -6.65 14.29 -4.78
N ARG A 401 -7.64 13.42 -5.01
CA ARG A 401 -8.68 13.11 -4.03
C ARG A 401 -8.11 12.43 -2.79
N ILE A 402 -7.16 11.50 -2.96
CA ILE A 402 -6.42 10.87 -1.87
C ILE A 402 -5.70 11.93 -1.04
N TYR A 403 -4.96 12.84 -1.68
CA TYR A 403 -4.28 13.94 -0.99
C TYR A 403 -5.25 14.78 -0.15
N LEU A 404 -6.34 15.24 -0.76
CA LEU A 404 -7.37 16.05 -0.08
C LEU A 404 -8.02 15.31 1.09
N PHE A 405 -8.26 14.00 0.95
CA PHE A 405 -8.77 13.18 2.04
C PHE A 405 -7.76 13.06 3.19
N MET A 406 -6.49 12.80 2.88
CA MET A 406 -5.43 12.69 3.87
C MET A 406 -5.28 13.99 4.68
N LEU A 407 -5.34 15.15 4.01
CA LEU A 407 -5.36 16.44 4.71
C LEU A 407 -6.60 16.60 5.60
N LYS A 408 -7.78 16.21 5.10
CA LYS A 408 -9.04 16.30 5.84
C LYS A 408 -9.03 15.48 7.13
N VAL A 409 -8.33 14.34 7.16
CA VAL A 409 -8.23 13.48 8.34
C VAL A 409 -7.06 13.83 9.26
N GLY A 410 -6.29 14.87 8.92
CA GLY A 410 -5.28 15.46 9.80
C GLY A 410 -3.83 15.12 9.47
N ILE A 411 -3.54 14.55 8.29
CA ILE A 411 -2.15 14.32 7.84
C ILE A 411 -1.50 15.66 7.50
N ASP A 412 -0.28 15.88 7.99
CA ASP A 412 0.51 17.07 7.67
C ASP A 412 0.97 17.02 6.20
N PRO A 413 0.63 18.02 5.36
CA PRO A 413 1.09 18.12 3.98
C PRO A 413 2.62 18.03 3.81
N LYS A 414 3.41 18.44 4.81
CA LYS A 414 4.88 18.37 4.77
C LYS A 414 5.40 16.95 4.96
N LYS A 415 4.59 16.07 5.54
CA LYS A 415 4.91 14.67 5.82
C LYS A 415 4.14 13.73 4.88
N LEU A 416 3.69 14.23 3.72
CA LEU A 416 2.95 13.48 2.72
C LEU A 416 3.63 13.63 1.35
N ARG A 417 3.91 12.49 0.68
CA ARG A 417 4.39 12.44 -0.70
C ARG A 417 3.68 11.32 -1.47
N PHE A 418 3.71 11.38 -2.80
CA PHE A 418 3.30 10.27 -3.66
C PHE A 418 4.55 9.67 -4.31
N ARG A 419 4.82 8.39 -4.08
CA ARG A 419 5.95 7.67 -4.65
C ARG A 419 5.48 6.75 -5.76
N GLN A 420 6.07 6.87 -6.94
CA GLN A 420 5.76 5.97 -8.06
C GLN A 420 6.47 4.63 -7.87
N HIS A 421 5.83 3.51 -8.21
CA HIS A 421 6.51 2.22 -8.25
C HIS A 421 7.57 2.21 -9.36
N MET A 422 8.74 1.64 -9.07
CA MET A 422 9.73 1.38 -10.11
C MET A 422 9.32 0.15 -10.93
N SER A 423 9.79 0.04 -12.17
CA SER A 423 9.46 -1.08 -13.08
C SER A 423 9.65 -2.51 -12.51
N ASN A 424 10.53 -2.69 -11.51
CA ASN A 424 10.76 -3.96 -10.81
C ASN A 424 9.88 -4.16 -9.57
N GLU A 425 9.20 -3.11 -9.10
CA GLU A 425 8.29 -3.11 -7.96
C GLU A 425 6.82 -3.15 -8.41
N MET A 426 6.54 -2.75 -9.66
CA MET A 426 5.19 -2.82 -10.21
C MET A 426 4.66 -4.24 -10.08
N ALA A 427 3.50 -4.37 -9.44
CA ALA A 427 2.74 -5.61 -9.51
C ALA A 427 2.54 -5.98 -10.99
N HIS A 428 2.60 -7.26 -11.31
CA HIS A 428 2.56 -7.77 -12.69
C HIS A 428 1.32 -7.38 -13.51
N TYR A 429 0.31 -6.82 -12.86
CA TYR A 429 -0.93 -6.34 -13.44
C TYR A 429 -1.03 -4.80 -13.57
N ALA A 430 -0.11 -4.03 -12.98
CA ALA A 430 -0.18 -2.57 -12.94
C ALA A 430 0.57 -1.88 -14.09
N CYS A 431 -0.06 -0.91 -14.75
CA CYS A 431 0.53 -0.07 -15.80
C CYS A 431 1.21 1.19 -15.25
N ASP A 432 0.67 1.75 -14.16
CA ASP A 432 1.25 2.84 -13.37
C ASP A 432 0.72 2.68 -11.93
N CYS A 433 1.55 2.99 -10.93
CA CYS A 433 1.18 2.84 -9.53
C CYS A 433 1.87 3.91 -8.69
N TRP A 434 1.08 4.58 -7.86
CA TRP A 434 1.52 5.65 -6.97
C TRP A 434 1.04 5.38 -5.54
N ASP A 435 1.99 5.36 -4.61
CA ASP A 435 1.75 5.19 -3.19
C ASP A 435 1.73 6.56 -2.51
N ALA A 436 0.65 6.89 -1.81
CA ALA A 436 0.65 8.00 -0.87
C ALA A 436 1.38 7.56 0.42
N GLU A 437 2.56 8.13 0.63
CA GLU A 437 3.44 7.82 1.75
C GLU A 437 3.40 8.90 2.83
N CYS A 438 3.33 8.48 4.09
CA CYS A 438 3.45 9.36 5.25
C CYS A 438 4.84 9.25 5.89
N LYS A 439 5.47 10.39 6.21
CA LYS A 439 6.71 10.43 7.02
C LYS A 439 6.35 10.26 8.50
N THR A 440 6.78 9.14 9.08
CA THR A 440 6.58 8.79 10.49
C THR A 440 7.92 8.62 11.22
N SER A 441 7.87 8.25 12.51
CA SER A 441 9.06 7.83 13.26
C SER A 441 9.72 6.55 12.71
N TYR A 442 9.06 5.82 11.82
CA TYR A 442 9.60 4.65 11.13
C TYR A 442 10.16 4.98 9.74
N GLY A 443 10.18 6.26 9.34
CA GLY A 443 10.49 6.69 7.98
C GLY A 443 9.22 6.88 7.14
N TRP A 444 9.38 6.87 5.82
CA TRP A 444 8.28 6.94 4.87
C TRP A 444 7.57 5.58 4.79
N ILE A 445 6.27 5.59 5.00
CA ILE A 445 5.43 4.37 4.96
C ILE A 445 4.27 4.58 3.98
N GLU A 446 3.97 3.57 3.19
CA GLU A 446 2.75 3.54 2.37
C GLU A 446 1.52 3.59 3.29
N CYS A 447 0.56 4.46 2.97
CA CYS A 447 -0.74 4.52 3.63
C CYS A 447 -1.92 4.33 2.66
N VAL A 448 -1.73 4.64 1.37
CA VAL A 448 -2.73 4.42 0.32
C VAL A 448 -2.01 4.08 -0.99
N GLY A 449 -2.25 2.89 -1.53
CA GLY A 449 -1.84 2.54 -2.89
C GLY A 449 -2.86 3.00 -3.93
N CYS A 450 -2.40 3.55 -5.06
CA CYS A 450 -3.24 3.95 -6.19
C CYS A 450 -2.67 3.35 -7.49
N ALA A 451 -3.28 2.26 -7.94
CA ALA A 451 -2.76 1.45 -9.05
C ALA A 451 -3.72 1.43 -10.26
N ASP A 452 -3.16 1.54 -11.46
CA ASP A 452 -3.85 1.27 -12.72
C ASP A 452 -3.63 -0.20 -13.11
N ARG A 453 -4.56 -1.09 -12.78
CA ARG A 453 -4.45 -2.55 -12.98
C ARG A 453 -4.85 -3.04 -14.37
N SER A 454 -5.12 -2.12 -15.31
CA SER A 454 -5.64 -2.43 -16.65
C SER A 454 -6.83 -3.41 -16.61
N CYS A 455 -6.77 -4.53 -17.33
CA CYS A 455 -7.84 -5.52 -17.42
C CYS A 455 -7.46 -6.88 -16.84
N TYR A 456 -6.34 -6.98 -16.10
CA TYR A 456 -5.79 -8.25 -15.64
C TYR A 456 -6.80 -9.07 -14.83
N ASP A 457 -7.38 -8.47 -13.78
CA ASP A 457 -8.24 -9.20 -12.83
C ASP A 457 -9.50 -9.76 -13.50
N LEU A 458 -10.21 -8.93 -14.27
CA LEU A 458 -11.40 -9.37 -15.01
C LEU A 458 -11.04 -10.44 -16.05
N SER A 459 -9.89 -10.29 -16.73
CA SER A 459 -9.44 -11.27 -17.72
C SER A 459 -9.08 -12.62 -17.09
N GLN A 460 -8.43 -12.64 -15.93
CA GLN A 460 -8.09 -13.87 -15.24
C GLN A 460 -9.34 -14.61 -14.75
N HIS A 461 -10.28 -13.90 -14.13
CA HIS A 461 -11.53 -14.51 -13.68
C HIS A 461 -12.38 -15.00 -14.86
N ALA A 462 -12.45 -14.24 -15.96
CA ALA A 462 -13.16 -14.67 -17.16
C ALA A 462 -12.55 -15.94 -17.77
N LYS A 463 -11.21 -16.02 -17.84
CA LYS A 463 -10.50 -17.21 -18.31
C LYS A 463 -10.72 -18.42 -17.41
N ALA A 464 -10.65 -18.23 -16.09
CA ALA A 464 -10.78 -19.31 -15.12
C ALA A 464 -12.21 -19.88 -15.04
N THR A 465 -13.23 -19.04 -15.23
CA THR A 465 -14.65 -19.42 -15.04
C THR A 465 -15.39 -19.67 -16.35
N GLY A 466 -14.88 -19.19 -17.49
CA GLY A 466 -15.60 -19.14 -18.75
C GLY A 466 -16.73 -18.10 -18.78
N VAL A 467 -16.92 -17.31 -17.72
CA VAL A 467 -17.94 -16.26 -17.65
C VAL A 467 -17.38 -14.97 -18.24
N ARG A 468 -18.08 -14.40 -19.22
CA ARG A 468 -17.70 -13.12 -19.83
C ARG A 468 -17.83 -11.98 -18.82
N LEU A 469 -16.69 -11.32 -18.52
CA LEU A 469 -16.60 -10.11 -17.70
C LEU A 469 -16.10 -8.95 -18.56
N ALA A 470 -17.00 -8.36 -19.35
CA ALA A 470 -16.70 -7.26 -20.25
C ALA A 470 -17.90 -6.30 -20.35
N ALA A 471 -17.63 -5.04 -20.68
CA ALA A 471 -18.64 -4.06 -21.06
C ALA A 471 -18.82 -3.99 -22.58
N GLU A 472 -19.90 -3.36 -23.01
CA GLU A 472 -20.19 -3.12 -24.42
C GLU A 472 -20.42 -1.62 -24.65
N LYS A 473 -19.94 -1.12 -25.79
CA LYS A 473 -20.13 0.25 -26.23
C LYS A 473 -20.69 0.22 -27.65
N MET A 474 -21.75 0.99 -27.90
CA MET A 474 -22.28 1.14 -29.25
C MET A 474 -21.27 1.90 -30.11
N LEU A 475 -20.97 1.35 -31.28
CA LEU A 475 -20.18 2.05 -32.29
C LEU A 475 -21.02 3.13 -32.97
N PRO A 476 -20.42 4.24 -33.44
CA PRO A 476 -21.13 5.27 -34.20
C PRO A 476 -21.78 4.70 -35.47
N GLU A 477 -21.09 3.78 -36.15
CA GLU A 477 -21.56 3.10 -37.35
C GLU A 477 -21.24 1.60 -37.26
N PRO A 478 -22.08 0.70 -37.79
CA PRO A 478 -21.78 -0.74 -37.83
C PRO A 478 -20.55 -1.02 -38.71
N ILE A 479 -19.59 -1.76 -38.17
CA ILE A 479 -18.43 -2.24 -38.94
C ILE A 479 -18.79 -3.59 -39.56
N SER A 480 -18.85 -3.66 -40.89
CA SER A 480 -18.91 -4.92 -41.64
C SER A 480 -17.49 -5.44 -41.87
N PHE A 481 -17.21 -6.67 -41.44
CA PHE A 481 -15.94 -7.37 -41.66
C PHE A 481 -15.98 -8.25 -42.90
#